data_AF-Q017C7-F1
#
_entry.id   AF-Q017C7-F1
#
_cell.length_a   1.000
_cell.length_b   1.000
_cell.length_c   1.000
_cell.angle_alpha   90.00
_cell.angle_beta   90.00
_cell.angle_gamma   90.00
#
_symmetry.space_group_name_H-M   'P 1'
#
loop_
_entity.id
_entity.type
_entity.pdbx_description
1 polymer ?
#
loop_
_entity_poly.entity_id
_entity_poly.type
_entity_poly.pdbx_seq_one_letter_code
_entity_poly.pdbx_strand_id
1 'polypeptide(L)'
;MSRSAVVYALVVALVTLVDVAKAIEGKCSACRGVGKSLADALRNDEKESEGKVVDMRGRLDSRGKRYGKKISYKESELRFEELLENVCADDGKVSELQFHEETARWRKPPNPVKKIRGARAKAMKAEIMGYCHRVIESAEDALREAVYQSTIDGSTVEEFLCRNVSKECDADVDFSLEEPKENELYTDDDGNPIDKKPDAESKKPAKKKKKRAKKKETENEL
;
A
#
# COMPACT_ATOMS: atom_id res chain seq x y z
N MET A 1 -44.87 3.49 -21.17
CA MET A 1 -43.77 3.92 -20.28
C MET A 1 -43.21 5.22 -20.84
N SER A 2 -43.23 6.30 -20.06
CA SER A 2 -42.84 7.64 -20.54
C SER A 2 -41.36 7.68 -20.91
N ARG A 3 -41.00 8.32 -22.04
CA ARG A 3 -39.61 8.45 -22.51
C ARG A 3 -38.72 9.08 -21.42
N SER A 4 -39.27 9.97 -20.60
CA SER A 4 -38.60 10.59 -19.46
C SER A 4 -38.26 9.59 -18.34
N ALA A 5 -39.08 8.56 -18.13
CA ALA A 5 -38.82 7.52 -17.12
C ALA A 5 -37.69 6.57 -17.55
N VAL A 6 -37.58 6.29 -18.85
CA VAL A 6 -36.47 5.50 -19.40
C VAL A 6 -35.15 6.26 -19.30
N VAL A 7 -35.16 7.57 -19.61
CA VAL A 7 -33.96 8.42 -19.46
C VAL A 7 -33.53 8.52 -18.00
N TYR A 8 -34.47 8.71 -17.06
CA TYR A 8 -34.16 8.73 -15.62
C TYR A 8 -33.56 7.41 -15.14
N ALA A 9 -34.13 6.27 -15.53
CA ALA A 9 -33.61 4.96 -15.16
C ALA A 9 -32.19 4.72 -15.70
N LEU A 10 -31.90 5.18 -16.92
CA LEU A 10 -30.59 5.03 -17.55
C LEU A 10 -29.53 5.93 -16.89
N VAL A 11 -29.90 7.16 -16.52
CA VAL A 11 -29.02 8.07 -15.77
C VAL A 11 -28.73 7.53 -14.37
N VAL A 12 -29.74 7.04 -13.65
CA VAL A 12 -29.54 6.43 -12.32
C VAL A 12 -28.64 5.20 -12.40
N ALA A 13 -28.84 4.32 -13.39
CA ALA A 13 -27.99 3.14 -13.59
C ALA A 13 -26.52 3.53 -13.89
N LEU A 14 -26.29 4.58 -14.69
CA LEU A 14 -24.94 5.06 -14.99
C LEU A 14 -24.26 5.67 -13.76
N VAL A 15 -24.99 6.40 -12.92
CA VAL A 15 -24.44 6.98 -11.67
C VAL A 15 -24.05 5.88 -10.68
N THR A 16 -24.81 4.79 -10.58
CA THR A 16 -24.48 3.68 -9.66
C THR A 16 -23.28 2.82 -10.09
N LEU A 17 -22.84 2.92 -11.35
CA LEU A 17 -21.69 2.15 -11.84
C LEU A 17 -20.33 2.84 -11.55
N VAL A 18 -20.33 4.12 -11.19
CA VAL A 18 -19.10 4.89 -10.96
C VAL A 18 -18.37 4.44 -9.68
N ASP A 19 -19.11 3.95 -8.67
CA ASP A 19 -18.52 3.49 -7.41
C ASP A 19 -17.71 2.19 -7.54
N VAL A 20 -17.90 1.42 -8.61
CA VAL A 20 -17.19 0.15 -8.85
C VAL A 20 -15.73 0.39 -9.25
N ALA A 21 -15.40 1.57 -9.78
CA ALA A 21 -14.03 1.90 -10.21
C ALA A 21 -13.03 2.07 -9.05
N LYS A 22 -13.51 2.10 -7.80
CA LYS A 22 -12.68 2.19 -6.59
C LYS A 22 -12.46 0.86 -5.87
N ALA A 23 -13.03 -0.23 -6.35
CA ALA A 23 -13.06 -1.47 -5.59
C ALA A 23 -11.71 -2.21 -5.65
N ILE A 24 -10.89 -2.03 -4.62
CA ILE A 24 -9.92 -3.04 -4.18
C ILE A 24 -10.63 -4.01 -3.25
N GLU A 25 -10.31 -5.30 -3.31
CA GLU A 25 -10.82 -6.26 -2.32
C GLU A 25 -10.21 -5.96 -0.93
N GLY A 26 -10.93 -6.23 0.16
CA GLY A 26 -10.38 -6.00 1.51
C GLY A 26 -10.01 -4.54 1.81
N LYS A 27 -10.83 -3.59 1.36
CA LYS A 27 -10.67 -2.12 1.49
C LYS A 27 -10.07 -1.65 2.82
N CYS A 28 -10.67 -2.05 3.95
CA CYS A 28 -10.17 -1.64 5.25
C CYS A 28 -8.74 -2.10 5.50
N SER A 29 -8.39 -3.36 5.21
CA SER A 29 -7.01 -3.86 5.37
C SER A 29 -6.02 -3.20 4.40
N ALA A 30 -6.45 -2.90 3.17
CA ALA A 30 -5.64 -2.12 2.22
C ALA A 30 -5.36 -0.73 2.79
N CYS A 31 -6.39 -0.06 3.30
CA CYS A 31 -6.27 1.25 3.92
C CYS A 31 -5.34 1.20 5.13
N ARG A 32 -5.53 0.25 6.05
CA ARG A 32 -4.67 0.08 7.23
C ARG A 32 -3.21 -0.11 6.82
N GLY A 33 -2.93 -0.83 5.74
CA GLY A 33 -1.60 -0.94 5.15
C GLY A 33 -0.99 0.41 4.74
N VAL A 34 -1.78 1.27 4.09
CA VAL A 34 -1.38 2.65 3.73
C VAL A 34 -1.21 3.51 5.00
N GLY A 35 -2.16 3.43 5.93
CA GLY A 35 -2.13 4.15 7.20
C GLY A 35 -0.90 3.82 8.05
N LYS A 36 -0.47 2.55 8.08
CA LYS A 36 0.78 2.13 8.73
C LYS A 36 2.02 2.72 8.04
N SER A 37 2.05 2.75 6.71
CA SER A 37 3.14 3.39 5.95
C SER A 37 3.23 4.88 6.27
N LEU A 38 2.08 5.55 6.32
CA LEU A 38 1.99 6.97 6.67
C LEU A 38 2.35 7.24 8.14
N ALA A 39 1.94 6.36 9.06
CA ALA A 39 2.33 6.43 10.46
C ALA A 39 3.85 6.38 10.65
N ASP A 40 4.52 5.49 9.91
CA ASP A 40 5.97 5.38 9.93
C ASP A 40 6.64 6.61 9.29
N ALA A 41 6.09 7.13 8.20
CA ALA A 41 6.56 8.36 7.59
C ALA A 41 6.47 9.55 8.57
N LEU A 42 5.35 9.70 9.30
CA LEU A 42 5.17 10.74 10.31
C LEU A 42 6.16 10.62 11.47
N ARG A 43 6.42 9.40 11.96
CA ARG A 43 7.40 9.16 13.04
C ARG A 43 8.83 9.46 12.62
N ASN A 44 9.16 9.23 11.35
CA ASN A 44 10.48 9.55 10.81
C ASN A 44 10.62 11.06 10.57
N ASP A 45 9.60 11.68 9.97
CA ASP A 45 9.56 13.14 9.76
C ASP A 45 9.62 13.90 11.08
N GLU A 46 8.96 13.46 12.15
CA GLU A 46 9.04 14.11 13.46
C GLU A 46 10.49 14.20 13.97
N LYS A 47 11.28 13.15 13.76
CA LYS A 47 12.69 13.09 14.15
C LYS A 47 13.59 13.93 13.23
N GLU A 48 13.32 13.93 11.93
CA GLU A 48 14.16 14.63 10.94
C GLU A 48 13.85 16.12 10.83
N SER A 49 12.62 16.53 11.15
CA SER A 49 12.16 17.91 11.08
C SER A 49 12.55 18.75 12.29
N GLU A 50 13.05 18.14 13.37
CA GLU A 50 13.42 18.84 14.60
C GLU A 50 14.56 19.84 14.34
N GLY A 51 14.30 21.12 14.56
CA GLY A 51 15.27 22.20 14.35
C GLY A 51 15.52 22.58 12.88
N LYS A 52 14.88 21.92 11.90
CA LYS A 52 14.95 22.28 10.46
C LYS A 52 14.17 23.61 10.24
N VAL A 53 14.80 24.54 9.53
CA VAL A 53 14.22 25.87 9.22
C VAL A 53 14.31 26.10 7.72
N VAL A 54 13.22 26.56 7.11
CA VAL A 54 13.20 26.96 5.70
C VAL A 54 13.55 28.43 5.59
N ASP A 55 14.65 28.71 4.90
CA ASP A 55 15.15 30.08 4.68
C ASP A 55 14.67 30.62 3.34
N MET A 56 13.60 31.41 3.35
CA MET A 56 13.04 32.03 2.14
C MET A 56 13.74 33.34 1.77
N ARG A 57 14.94 33.62 2.31
CA ARG A 57 15.65 34.88 2.08
C ARG A 57 16.55 34.83 0.83
N GLY A 58 15.92 34.98 -0.33
CA GLY A 58 16.60 34.90 -1.64
C GLY A 58 17.34 36.17 -2.09
N ARG A 59 16.90 37.37 -1.69
CA ARG A 59 17.43 38.65 -2.20
C ARG A 59 18.31 39.37 -1.18
N LEU A 60 19.53 39.76 -1.56
CA LEU A 60 20.38 40.69 -0.79
C LEU A 60 20.04 42.15 -1.16
N ASP A 61 20.04 43.06 -0.19
CA ASP A 61 20.15 44.50 -0.49
C ASP A 61 21.60 44.93 -0.76
N SER A 62 21.75 46.18 -1.18
CA SER A 62 23.02 46.89 -1.33
C SER A 62 23.83 47.02 -0.03
N ARG A 63 23.28 46.65 1.13
CA ARG A 63 23.93 46.66 2.45
C ARG A 63 24.29 45.25 2.93
N GLY A 64 24.11 44.22 2.09
CA GLY A 64 24.41 42.83 2.42
C GLY A 64 23.37 42.11 3.28
N LYS A 65 22.22 42.74 3.58
CA LYS A 65 21.14 42.14 4.37
C LYS A 65 20.19 41.38 3.45
N ARG A 66 19.86 40.14 3.83
CA ARG A 66 18.89 39.31 3.09
C ARG A 66 17.46 39.64 3.50
N TYR A 67 16.57 39.82 2.52
CA TYR A 67 15.13 40.02 2.71
C TYR A 67 14.39 38.71 2.54
N GLY A 68 13.37 38.49 3.39
CA GLY A 68 12.51 37.31 3.37
C GLY A 68 12.19 36.85 4.79
N LYS A 69 11.36 35.80 4.91
CA LYS A 69 10.97 35.18 6.18
C LYS A 69 11.77 33.89 6.37
N LYS A 70 12.19 33.61 7.60
CA LYS A 70 12.56 32.25 8.03
C LYS A 70 11.32 31.63 8.65
N ILE A 71 10.93 30.46 8.16
CA ILE A 71 9.77 29.72 8.69
C ILE A 71 10.24 28.39 9.25
N SER A 72 9.51 27.90 10.25
CA SER A 72 9.72 26.53 10.74
C SER A 72 9.44 25.56 9.60
N TYR A 73 10.28 24.53 9.44
CA TYR A 73 10.03 23.47 8.46
C TYR A 73 8.71 22.74 8.74
N LYS A 74 8.29 22.68 10.01
CA LYS A 74 7.01 22.07 10.43
C LYS A 74 5.78 22.72 9.78
N GLU A 75 5.87 24.00 9.46
CA GLU A 75 4.80 24.82 8.86
C GLU A 75 4.96 24.97 7.34
N SER A 76 5.93 24.29 6.74
CA SER A 76 6.21 24.43 5.30
C SER A 76 5.42 23.44 4.47
N GLU A 77 4.95 23.90 3.30
CA GLU A 77 4.34 23.05 2.26
C GLU A 77 5.29 21.94 1.81
N LEU A 78 6.57 22.30 1.64
CA LEU A 78 7.65 21.37 1.31
C LEU A 78 7.70 20.15 2.25
N ARG A 79 7.50 20.33 3.56
CA ARG A 79 7.49 19.21 4.51
C ARG A 79 6.40 18.20 4.19
N PHE A 80 5.22 18.69 3.84
CA PHE A 80 4.08 17.82 3.57
C PHE A 80 4.28 17.04 2.27
N GLU A 81 4.85 17.67 1.24
CA GLU A 81 5.24 16.99 0.00
C GLU A 81 6.30 15.90 0.25
N GLU A 82 7.39 16.23 0.97
CA GLU A 82 8.46 15.29 1.33
C GLU A 82 7.93 14.10 2.16
N LEU A 83 6.95 14.36 3.05
CA LEU A 83 6.28 13.32 3.84
C LEU A 83 5.52 12.33 2.96
N LEU A 84 4.73 12.82 1.99
CA LEU A 84 3.85 11.97 1.18
C LEU A 84 4.60 11.17 0.10
N GLU A 85 5.72 11.69 -0.42
CA GLU A 85 6.50 11.03 -1.48
C GLU A 85 6.89 9.59 -1.11
N ASN A 86 7.21 9.36 0.17
CA ASN A 86 7.70 8.07 0.65
C ASN A 86 6.58 7.07 1.02
N VAL A 87 5.33 7.53 1.15
CA VAL A 87 4.23 6.69 1.67
C VAL A 87 3.86 5.58 0.69
N CYS A 88 3.77 5.94 -0.59
CA CYS A 88 3.44 5.04 -1.70
C CYS A 88 4.67 4.79 -2.58
N ALA A 89 5.86 4.67 -1.99
CA ALA A 89 7.08 4.35 -2.73
C ALA A 89 7.07 2.91 -3.26
N ASP A 90 7.68 2.70 -4.42
CA ASP A 90 7.72 1.41 -5.12
C ASP A 90 8.44 0.30 -4.35
N ASP A 91 9.38 0.69 -3.49
CA ASP A 91 10.14 -0.13 -2.56
C ASP A 91 9.68 0.03 -1.10
N GLY A 92 8.58 0.76 -0.89
CA GLY A 92 7.97 1.00 0.42
C GLY A 92 7.17 -0.19 0.95
N LYS A 93 6.72 -0.10 2.21
CA LYS A 93 6.00 -1.17 2.91
C LYS A 93 4.70 -1.59 2.24
N VAL A 94 3.98 -0.64 1.63
CA VAL A 94 2.73 -0.91 0.91
C VAL A 94 2.95 -1.84 -0.28
N SER A 95 4.08 -1.70 -0.98
CA SER A 95 4.43 -2.53 -2.14
C SER A 95 4.70 -4.00 -1.79
N GLU A 96 4.95 -4.30 -0.51
CA GLU A 96 5.19 -5.65 0.00
C GLU A 96 3.91 -6.41 0.34
N LEU A 97 2.77 -5.73 0.38
CA LEU A 97 1.48 -6.32 0.72
C LEU A 97 0.99 -7.24 -0.40
N GLN A 98 0.40 -8.36 0.00
CA GLN A 98 -0.26 -9.30 -0.88
C GLN A 98 -1.68 -9.54 -0.38
N PHE A 99 -2.61 -9.68 -1.31
CA PHE A 99 -3.98 -10.03 -0.99
C PHE A 99 -4.06 -11.52 -0.64
N HIS A 100 -4.63 -11.81 0.53
CA HIS A 100 -4.86 -13.15 0.99
C HIS A 100 -6.33 -13.54 0.82
N GLU A 101 -6.60 -14.48 -0.07
CA GLU A 101 -7.96 -14.85 -0.49
C GLU A 101 -8.79 -15.43 0.66
N GLU A 102 -8.24 -16.32 1.51
CA GLU A 102 -9.03 -16.98 2.57
C GLU A 102 -9.53 -16.01 3.65
N THR A 103 -8.76 -14.94 3.91
CA THR A 103 -9.12 -13.94 4.93
C THR A 103 -9.65 -12.64 4.32
N ALA A 104 -9.66 -12.53 2.98
CA ALA A 104 -10.00 -11.34 2.23
C ALA A 104 -9.28 -10.06 2.72
N ARG A 105 -7.97 -10.18 3.03
CA ARG A 105 -7.17 -9.09 3.62
C ARG A 105 -5.83 -8.89 2.93
N TRP A 106 -5.39 -7.64 2.86
CA TRP A 106 -4.04 -7.24 2.46
C TRP A 106 -3.09 -7.36 3.63
N ARG A 107 -2.00 -8.11 3.45
CA ARG A 107 -0.99 -8.31 4.49
C ARG A 107 0.36 -8.66 3.88
N LYS A 108 1.43 -8.42 4.64
CA LYS A 108 2.76 -8.87 4.24
C LYS A 108 2.83 -10.37 4.45
N PRO A 109 3.08 -11.20 3.42
CA PRO A 109 3.15 -12.65 3.60
C PRO A 109 4.24 -13.02 4.62
N PRO A 110 3.92 -13.87 5.62
CA PRO A 110 4.84 -14.19 6.71
C PRO A 110 5.93 -15.13 6.21
N ASN A 111 7.09 -15.15 6.88
CA ASN A 111 8.10 -16.18 6.68
C ASN A 111 7.80 -17.32 7.68
N PRO A 112 7.60 -18.59 7.29
CA PRO A 112 8.08 -19.28 6.08
C PRO A 112 7.08 -19.40 4.91
N VAL A 113 5.90 -18.79 4.98
CA VAL A 113 4.90 -18.89 3.91
C VAL A 113 5.47 -18.35 2.60
N LYS A 114 5.34 -19.14 1.53
CA LYS A 114 5.85 -18.75 0.21
C LYS A 114 5.06 -17.56 -0.30
N LYS A 115 5.74 -16.41 -0.42
CA LYS A 115 5.22 -15.23 -1.10
C LYS A 115 4.74 -15.60 -2.51
N ILE A 116 3.62 -15.02 -2.93
CA ILE A 116 3.20 -15.08 -4.32
C ILE A 116 4.27 -14.37 -5.16
N ARG A 117 4.66 -14.95 -6.30
CA ARG A 117 5.70 -14.41 -7.20
C ARG A 117 5.20 -14.35 -8.65
N GLY A 118 5.99 -13.72 -9.52
CA GLY A 118 5.71 -13.65 -10.95
C GLY A 118 4.60 -12.66 -11.31
N ALA A 119 3.89 -12.93 -12.40
CA ALA A 119 2.87 -12.02 -12.95
C ALA A 119 1.76 -11.67 -11.94
N ARG A 120 1.34 -12.65 -11.13
CA ARG A 120 0.32 -12.45 -10.10
C ARG A 120 0.77 -11.46 -9.02
N ALA A 121 2.01 -11.59 -8.53
CA ALA A 121 2.56 -10.67 -7.55
C ALA A 121 2.71 -9.25 -8.12
N LYS A 122 3.07 -9.13 -9.40
CA LYS A 122 3.14 -7.83 -10.09
C LYS A 122 1.76 -7.18 -10.21
N ALA A 123 0.71 -7.97 -10.50
CA ALA A 123 -0.66 -7.48 -10.55
C ALA A 123 -1.14 -6.99 -9.18
N MET A 124 -0.94 -7.79 -8.11
CA MET A 124 -1.28 -7.39 -6.74
C MET A 124 -0.53 -6.13 -6.30
N LYS A 125 0.77 -6.04 -6.61
CA LYS A 125 1.56 -4.83 -6.35
C LYS A 125 0.96 -3.62 -7.08
N ALA A 126 0.66 -3.74 -8.38
CA ALA A 126 0.08 -2.64 -9.14
C ALA A 126 -1.29 -2.21 -8.57
N GLU A 127 -2.09 -3.15 -8.09
CA GLU A 127 -3.39 -2.90 -7.50
C GLU A 127 -3.29 -2.12 -6.18
N ILE A 128 -2.46 -2.59 -5.22
CA ILE A 128 -2.32 -1.92 -3.92
C ILE A 128 -1.60 -0.58 -4.04
N MET A 129 -0.62 -0.47 -4.95
CA MET A 129 0.06 0.80 -5.22
C MET A 129 -0.89 1.82 -5.86
N GLY A 130 -1.68 1.39 -6.86
CA GLY A 130 -2.71 2.23 -7.46
C GLY A 130 -3.76 2.66 -6.43
N TYR A 131 -4.12 1.79 -5.50
CA TYR A 131 -5.00 2.15 -4.38
C TYR A 131 -4.35 3.16 -3.42
N CYS A 132 -3.08 2.95 -3.04
CA CYS A 132 -2.33 3.86 -2.18
C CYS A 132 -2.34 5.29 -2.74
N HIS A 133 -1.96 5.47 -4.01
CA HIS A 133 -1.96 6.78 -4.65
C HIS A 133 -3.34 7.43 -4.63
N ARG A 134 -4.41 6.67 -4.96
CA ARG A 134 -5.79 7.19 -4.94
C ARG A 134 -6.25 7.62 -3.55
N VAL A 135 -5.93 6.83 -2.51
CA VAL A 135 -6.32 7.15 -1.14
C VAL A 135 -5.59 8.40 -0.66
N ILE A 136 -4.27 8.48 -0.86
CA ILE A 136 -3.47 9.63 -0.46
C ILE A 136 -3.89 10.89 -1.21
N GLU A 137 -4.09 10.82 -2.52
CA GLU A 137 -4.60 11.94 -3.33
C GLU A 137 -5.96 12.43 -2.83
N SER A 138 -6.89 11.50 -2.53
CA SER A 138 -8.20 11.88 -2.02
C SER A 138 -8.18 12.45 -0.59
N ALA A 139 -7.17 12.10 0.19
CA ALA A 139 -7.03 12.49 1.59
C ALA A 139 -6.10 13.68 1.79
N GLU A 140 -5.49 14.19 0.72
CA GLU A 140 -4.36 15.12 0.77
C GLU A 140 -4.68 16.38 1.58
N ASP A 141 -5.79 17.05 1.27
CA ASP A 141 -6.17 18.30 1.94
C ASP A 141 -6.46 18.08 3.44
N ALA A 142 -7.19 17.01 3.78
CA ALA A 142 -7.53 16.67 5.16
C ALA A 142 -6.28 16.28 5.97
N LEU A 143 -5.37 15.52 5.36
CA LEU A 143 -4.08 15.16 5.96
C LEU A 143 -3.21 16.39 6.19
N ARG A 144 -3.14 17.30 5.21
CA ARG A 144 -2.34 18.53 5.30
C ARG A 144 -2.77 19.36 6.50
N GLU A 145 -4.07 19.61 6.64
CA GLU A 145 -4.63 20.37 7.75
C GLU A 145 -4.35 19.69 9.10
N ALA A 146 -4.60 18.38 9.19
CA ALA A 146 -4.42 17.63 10.43
C ALA A 146 -2.94 17.55 10.87
N VAL A 147 -1.99 17.40 9.95
CA VAL A 147 -0.55 17.40 10.24
C VAL A 147 -0.09 18.79 10.69
N TYR A 148 -0.58 19.85 10.06
CA TYR A 148 -0.21 21.22 10.44
C TYR A 148 -0.76 21.62 11.81
N GLN A 149 -1.99 21.23 12.12
CA GLN A 149 -2.59 21.45 13.43
C GLN A 149 -2.06 20.50 14.50
N SER A 150 -1.21 19.52 14.12
CA SER A 150 -0.71 18.47 15.01
C SER A 150 -1.84 17.70 15.71
N THR A 151 -2.99 17.55 15.04
CA THR A 151 -4.14 16.78 15.56
C THR A 151 -3.99 15.30 15.31
N ILE A 152 -3.08 14.92 14.40
CA ILE A 152 -2.71 13.53 14.12
C ILE A 152 -1.21 13.35 14.26
N ASP A 153 -0.84 12.12 14.60
CA ASP A 153 0.52 11.67 14.78
C ASP A 153 0.66 10.23 14.25
N GLY A 154 1.83 9.61 14.44
CA GLY A 154 2.04 8.22 14.05
C GLY A 154 1.16 7.20 14.78
N SER A 155 0.43 7.55 15.85
CA SER A 155 -0.44 6.62 16.57
C SER A 155 -1.90 6.69 16.09
N THR A 156 -2.34 7.87 15.68
CA THR A 156 -3.75 8.17 15.34
C THR A 156 -4.04 8.24 13.84
N VAL A 157 -3.00 8.39 13.00
CA VAL A 157 -3.18 8.61 11.56
C VAL A 157 -3.88 7.46 10.84
N GLU A 158 -3.73 6.22 11.31
CA GLU A 158 -4.37 5.06 10.70
C GLU A 158 -5.90 5.15 10.80
N GLU A 159 -6.41 5.45 12.01
CA GLU A 159 -7.84 5.68 12.23
C GLU A 159 -8.32 6.92 11.46
N PHE A 160 -7.59 8.03 11.54
CA PHE A 160 -7.95 9.26 10.82
C PHE A 160 -8.10 9.01 9.32
N LEU A 161 -7.11 8.36 8.69
CA LEU A 161 -7.12 8.08 7.26
C LEU A 161 -8.25 7.11 6.90
N CYS A 162 -8.38 6.01 7.61
CA CYS A 162 -9.20 4.88 7.19
C CYS A 162 -10.66 4.95 7.63
N ARG A 163 -10.94 5.58 8.77
CA ARG A 163 -12.30 5.78 9.26
C ARG A 163 -12.84 7.16 8.87
N ASN A 164 -12.09 8.22 9.15
CA ASN A 164 -12.64 9.57 9.09
C ASN A 164 -12.61 10.16 7.68
N VAL A 165 -11.50 9.95 6.95
CA VAL A 165 -11.30 10.57 5.64
C VAL A 165 -11.77 9.67 4.49
N SER A 166 -11.16 8.49 4.34
CA SER A 166 -11.44 7.59 3.21
C SER A 166 -12.70 6.73 3.40
N LYS A 167 -13.14 6.53 4.66
CA LYS A 167 -14.32 5.72 5.03
C LYS A 167 -14.24 4.28 4.51
N GLU A 168 -13.05 3.70 4.52
CA GLU A 168 -12.77 2.34 4.03
C GLU A 168 -12.92 1.30 5.15
N CYS A 169 -12.91 1.73 6.41
CA CYS A 169 -13.11 0.90 7.59
C CYS A 169 -14.41 1.26 8.33
N ASP A 170 -15.07 0.23 8.86
CA ASP A 170 -16.27 0.36 9.67
C ASP A 170 -15.99 0.95 11.07
N ALA A 171 -17.06 1.37 11.75
CA ALA A 171 -16.99 2.03 13.06
C ALA A 171 -16.56 1.09 14.21
N ASP A 172 -16.70 -0.22 14.03
CA ASP A 172 -16.36 -1.26 15.01
C ASP A 172 -14.91 -1.75 14.91
N VAL A 173 -14.18 -1.33 13.87
CA VAL A 173 -12.76 -1.71 13.71
C VAL A 173 -11.92 -1.15 14.85
N ASP A 174 -11.23 -2.01 15.58
CA ASP A 174 -10.26 -1.56 16.58
C ASP A 174 -8.90 -1.31 15.94
N PHE A 175 -8.42 -0.06 16.04
CA PHE A 175 -7.12 0.38 15.55
C PHE A 175 -6.00 0.21 16.59
N SER A 176 -6.34 -0.05 17.86
CA SER A 176 -5.40 -0.27 18.95
C SER A 176 -4.90 -1.72 19.04
N LEU A 177 -5.68 -2.67 18.51
CA LEU A 177 -5.26 -4.06 18.43
C LEU A 177 -4.19 -4.19 17.34
N GLU A 178 -2.99 -4.63 17.73
CA GLU A 178 -2.04 -5.18 16.78
C GLU A 178 -2.72 -6.31 16.02
N GLU A 179 -2.68 -6.24 14.68
CA GLU A 179 -3.15 -7.36 13.87
C GLU A 179 -2.40 -8.63 14.33
N PRO A 180 -3.11 -9.75 14.57
CA PRO A 180 -2.48 -10.96 15.08
C PRO A 180 -1.25 -11.34 14.26
N LYS A 181 -0.16 -11.68 14.94
CA LYS A 181 1.04 -12.21 14.27
C LYS A 181 0.63 -13.51 13.60
N GLU A 182 0.65 -13.54 12.26
CA GLU A 182 0.07 -14.60 11.42
C GLU A 182 0.57 -16.02 11.68
N ASN A 183 1.67 -16.20 12.41
CA ASN A 183 2.11 -17.53 12.83
C ASN A 183 0.97 -18.25 13.56
N GLU A 184 0.19 -17.54 14.38
CA GLU A 184 -0.94 -18.08 15.14
C GLU A 184 -2.16 -18.42 14.28
N LEU A 185 -2.25 -17.91 13.04
CA LEU A 185 -3.35 -18.23 12.12
C LEU A 185 -3.05 -19.51 11.30
N TYR A 186 -1.77 -19.86 11.20
CA TYR A 186 -1.28 -21.04 10.51
C TYR A 186 -0.76 -22.11 11.47
N THR A 187 -0.95 -21.94 12.77
CA THR A 187 -0.62 -22.95 13.76
C THR A 187 -1.88 -23.41 14.49
N ASP A 188 -1.94 -24.70 14.86
CA ASP A 188 -2.92 -25.17 15.84
C ASP A 188 -2.65 -24.52 17.23
N ASP A 189 -3.54 -24.77 18.19
CA ASP A 189 -3.43 -24.28 19.57
C ASP A 189 -2.10 -24.72 20.26
N ASP A 190 -1.39 -25.69 19.67
CA ASP A 190 -0.10 -26.23 20.12
C ASP A 190 1.11 -25.62 19.36
N GLY A 191 0.90 -24.67 18.44
CA GLY A 191 1.96 -23.98 17.70
C GLY A 191 2.52 -24.76 16.50
N ASN A 192 1.86 -25.83 16.04
CA ASN A 192 2.29 -26.61 14.87
C ASN A 192 1.65 -26.09 13.57
N PRO A 193 2.42 -25.98 12.47
CA PRO A 193 1.88 -25.55 11.17
C PRO A 193 0.68 -26.38 10.71
N ILE A 194 -0.44 -25.75 10.37
CA ILE A 194 -1.63 -26.37 9.81
C ILE A 194 -1.32 -26.81 8.37
N ASP A 195 -0.89 -28.06 8.21
CA ASP A 195 -0.67 -28.70 6.92
C ASP A 195 -2.01 -28.98 6.22
N LYS A 196 -2.56 -28.01 5.47
CA LYS A 196 -3.64 -28.30 4.50
C LYS A 196 -3.04 -28.95 3.25
N LYS A 197 -2.88 -30.27 3.29
CA LYS A 197 -2.70 -31.08 2.08
C LYS A 197 -4.04 -31.16 1.34
N PRO A 198 -4.17 -30.72 0.08
CA PRO A 198 -5.32 -31.08 -0.71
C PRO A 198 -5.20 -32.56 -1.09
N ASP A 199 -6.15 -33.36 -0.63
CA ASP A 199 -6.36 -34.73 -1.10
C ASP A 199 -6.72 -34.70 -2.58
N ALA A 200 -5.82 -35.20 -3.43
CA ALA A 200 -6.15 -35.53 -4.81
C ALA A 200 -5.33 -36.74 -5.25
N GLU A 201 -5.86 -37.89 -4.88
CA GLU A 201 -5.59 -39.18 -5.48
C GLU A 201 -5.81 -39.12 -7.01
N SER A 202 -4.74 -39.18 -7.80
CA SER A 202 -4.79 -39.82 -9.13
C SER A 202 -3.40 -40.26 -9.60
N LYS A 203 -3.38 -41.48 -10.13
CA LYS A 203 -2.22 -42.34 -10.35
C LYS A 203 -1.55 -42.11 -11.72
N LYS A 204 -0.20 -42.03 -11.68
CA LYS A 204 0.82 -42.61 -12.61
C LYS A 204 0.97 -42.08 -14.06
N PRO A 205 2.09 -42.38 -14.78
CA PRO A 205 3.43 -42.82 -14.34
C PRO A 205 4.62 -42.04 -14.97
N ALA A 206 5.78 -42.23 -14.34
CA ALA A 206 7.11 -41.77 -14.77
C ALA A 206 7.54 -42.27 -16.17
N LYS A 207 8.22 -41.41 -16.95
CA LYS A 207 9.07 -41.85 -18.07
C LYS A 207 10.49 -41.26 -18.00
N LYS A 208 11.41 -42.22 -18.13
CA LYS A 208 12.87 -42.23 -18.04
C LYS A 208 13.63 -41.18 -18.87
N LYS A 209 14.77 -40.79 -18.28
CA LYS A 209 15.98 -40.17 -18.85
C LYS A 209 16.39 -40.78 -20.22
N LYS A 210 16.86 -39.95 -21.15
CA LYS A 210 17.76 -40.35 -22.25
C LYS A 210 18.93 -39.38 -22.38
N LYS A 211 20.13 -39.88 -22.04
CA LYS A 211 21.46 -39.38 -22.42
C LYS A 211 21.74 -39.74 -23.89
N ARG A 212 22.32 -38.81 -24.67
CA ARG A 212 23.15 -39.07 -25.88
C ARG A 212 24.15 -37.89 -25.96
N ALA A 213 25.43 -38.07 -25.59
CA ALA A 213 26.53 -38.57 -26.42
C ALA A 213 26.78 -37.71 -27.68
N LYS A 214 27.79 -36.83 -27.61
CA LYS A 214 28.33 -36.06 -28.75
C LYS A 214 29.75 -36.58 -29.01
N LYS A 215 29.93 -37.28 -30.14
CA LYS A 215 31.21 -37.82 -30.63
C LYS A 215 31.88 -36.75 -31.52
N LYS A 216 33.21 -36.60 -31.37
CA LYS A 216 34.13 -35.82 -32.21
C LYS A 216 34.53 -36.59 -33.48
N GLU A 217 34.95 -35.84 -34.50
CA GLU A 217 36.00 -36.06 -35.54
C GLU A 217 35.56 -35.35 -36.84
N THR A 218 36.11 -34.20 -37.26
CA THR A 218 37.41 -33.88 -37.93
C THR A 218 37.61 -34.49 -39.32
N GLU A 219 37.67 -33.62 -40.34
CA GLU A 219 38.59 -33.54 -41.51
C GLU A 219 38.09 -32.38 -42.39
N ASN A 220 38.82 -31.29 -42.71
CA ASN A 220 40.12 -31.05 -43.38
C ASN A 220 40.01 -30.97 -44.92
N GLU A 221 40.58 -29.89 -45.47
CA GLU A 221 41.00 -29.58 -46.86
C GLU A 221 40.06 -29.83 -48.06
N LEU A 222 39.55 -28.75 -48.69
CA LEU A 222 40.18 -28.08 -49.86
C LEU A 222 39.49 -26.73 -50.14
#